data_AF-A0A4U1ZM97-F1
#
_entry.id   AF-A0A4U1ZM97-F1
#
_cell.length_a   1.000
_cell.length_b   1.000
_cell.length_c   1.000
_cell.angle_alpha   90.00
_cell.angle_beta   90.00
_cell.angle_gamma   90.00
#
_symmetry.space_group_name_H-M   'P 1'
#
loop_
_entity.id
_entity.type
_entity.pdbx_description
1 polymer ?
#
loop_
_entity_poly.entity_id
_entity_poly.type
_entity_poly.pdbx_seq_one_letter_code
_entity_poly.pdbx_strand_id
1 'polypeptide(L)'
;MEWLIAVVSALIGAVVGALVSYLFTDKNNKQRTERLELAFYNEFEHLSETLENWFPTLVAEYQEPLREQYSGLPFLDLSLIDALVIELASTDRVVTPAQRKLIVRLRPIITSLVKNNEKRGKYENSWMLNSHIMDNSEERDYSKNISYYTGLILVDVTQVIFHLKKLSAEKERFTFSKGATREDFAKACCSSSGVPYDETVWKPMLLRLGLK
;
A
#
# COMPACT_ATOMS: atom_id res chain seq x y z
N MET A 1 35.51 -55.37 25.99
CA MET A 1 34.06 -55.19 25.75
C MET A 1 33.63 -53.74 25.98
N GLU A 2 34.07 -53.10 27.05
CA GLU A 2 33.67 -51.73 27.43
C GLU A 2 33.98 -50.65 26.37
N TRP A 3 35.14 -50.71 25.73
CA TRP A 3 35.50 -49.75 24.67
C TRP A 3 34.59 -49.82 23.45
N LEU A 4 34.10 -51.02 23.11
CA LEU A 4 33.22 -51.24 21.96
C LEU A 4 31.80 -50.72 22.25
N ILE A 5 31.33 -50.91 23.50
CA ILE A 5 30.08 -50.33 24.00
C ILE A 5 30.16 -48.80 23.99
N ALA A 6 31.28 -48.22 24.42
CA ALA A 6 31.50 -46.76 24.42
C ALA A 6 31.53 -46.17 22.99
N VAL A 7 32.15 -46.86 22.03
CA VAL A 7 32.18 -46.42 20.63
C VAL A 7 30.78 -46.49 20.01
N VAL A 8 30.05 -47.57 20.23
CA VAL A 8 28.67 -47.74 19.71
C VAL A 8 27.72 -46.73 20.35
N SER A 9 27.81 -46.48 21.66
CA SER A 9 26.97 -45.48 22.33
C SER A 9 27.29 -44.04 21.86
N ALA A 10 28.56 -43.72 21.63
CA ALA A 10 28.96 -42.44 21.05
C ALA A 10 28.43 -42.25 19.62
N LEU A 11 28.48 -43.30 18.79
CA LEU A 11 27.94 -43.29 17.43
C LEU A 11 26.42 -43.08 17.42
N ILE A 12 25.69 -43.81 18.26
CA ILE A 12 24.23 -43.63 18.40
C ILE A 12 23.92 -42.22 18.89
N GLY A 13 24.65 -41.73 19.90
CA GLY A 13 24.49 -40.36 20.41
C GLY A 13 24.73 -39.29 19.35
N ALA A 14 25.76 -39.45 18.52
CA ALA A 14 26.06 -38.54 17.42
C ALA A 14 24.96 -38.56 16.34
N VAL A 15 24.48 -39.74 15.95
CA VAL A 15 23.40 -39.88 14.95
C VAL A 15 22.10 -39.29 15.47
N VAL A 16 21.70 -39.59 16.71
CA VAL A 16 20.51 -39.02 17.34
C VAL A 16 20.64 -37.51 17.49
N GLY A 17 21.80 -37.02 17.96
CA GLY A 17 22.07 -35.60 18.09
C GLY A 17 22.00 -34.84 16.76
N ALA A 18 22.57 -35.42 15.69
CA ALA A 18 22.51 -34.86 14.35
C ALA A 18 21.07 -34.81 13.82
N LEU A 19 20.31 -35.89 14.02
CA LEU A 19 18.92 -35.99 13.56
C LEU A 19 18.01 -35.01 14.30
N VAL A 20 18.15 -34.90 15.62
CA VAL A 20 17.41 -33.92 16.43
C VAL A 20 17.77 -32.50 16.01
N SER A 21 19.06 -32.19 15.82
CA SER A 21 19.52 -30.87 15.38
C SER A 21 18.98 -30.49 14.01
N TYR A 22 18.96 -31.45 13.07
CA TYR A 22 18.36 -31.26 11.75
C TYR A 22 16.86 -30.94 11.85
N LEU A 23 16.10 -31.74 12.61
CA LEU A 23 14.66 -31.54 12.79
C LEU A 23 14.34 -30.18 13.44
N PHE A 24 15.10 -29.77 14.45
CA PHE A 24 14.93 -28.45 15.08
C PHE A 24 15.27 -27.32 14.11
N THR A 25 16.33 -27.47 13.33
CA THR A 25 16.75 -26.45 12.34
C THR A 25 15.72 -26.30 11.23
N ASP A 26 15.24 -27.42 10.67
CA ASP A 26 14.19 -27.43 9.64
C ASP A 26 12.89 -26.80 10.16
N LYS A 27 12.46 -27.17 11.38
CA LYS A 27 11.27 -26.58 12.00
C LYS A 27 11.41 -25.08 12.22
N ASN A 28 12.55 -24.63 12.74
CA ASN A 28 12.80 -23.20 12.96
C ASN A 28 12.84 -22.41 11.64
N ASN A 29 13.43 -22.99 10.59
CA ASN A 29 13.45 -22.37 9.27
C ASN A 29 12.04 -22.23 8.70
N LYS A 30 11.21 -23.27 8.78
CA LYS A 30 9.81 -23.20 8.33
C LYS A 30 9.01 -22.14 9.08
N GLN A 31 9.12 -22.10 10.41
CA GLN A 31 8.46 -21.07 11.22
C GLN A 31 8.94 -19.66 10.89
N ARG A 32 10.24 -19.49 10.61
CA ARG A 32 10.79 -18.20 10.18
C ARG A 32 10.20 -17.79 8.83
N THR A 33 10.18 -18.69 7.85
CA THR A 33 9.60 -18.43 6.52
C THR A 33 8.12 -18.01 6.63
N GLU A 34 7.33 -18.73 7.43
CA GLU A 34 5.91 -18.39 7.67
C GLU A 34 5.73 -16.99 8.29
N ARG A 35 6.59 -16.61 9.24
CA ARG A 35 6.55 -15.27 9.84
C ARG A 35 6.94 -14.17 8.85
N LEU A 36 7.94 -14.42 8.01
CA LEU A 36 8.36 -13.49 6.96
C LEU A 36 7.24 -13.30 5.92
N GLU A 37 6.59 -14.38 5.52
CA GLU A 37 5.46 -14.34 4.60
C GLU A 37 4.27 -13.57 5.19
N LEU A 38 3.96 -13.81 6.47
CA LEU A 38 2.91 -13.07 7.18
C LEU A 38 3.26 -11.58 7.25
N ALA A 39 4.48 -11.23 7.66
CA ALA A 39 4.94 -9.85 7.71
C ALA A 39 4.83 -9.17 6.34
N PHE A 40 5.25 -9.86 5.28
CA PHE A 40 5.17 -9.36 3.91
C PHE A 40 3.74 -8.96 3.52
N TYR A 41 2.74 -9.79 3.79
CA TYR A 41 1.35 -9.44 3.47
C TYR A 41 0.77 -8.38 4.42
N ASN A 42 1.14 -8.41 5.70
CA ASN A 42 0.69 -7.43 6.68
C ASN A 42 1.16 -6.02 6.32
N GLU A 43 2.35 -5.84 5.73
CA GLU A 43 2.80 -4.52 5.28
C GLU A 43 1.91 -3.92 4.17
N PHE A 44 1.44 -4.74 3.22
CA PHE A 44 0.51 -4.26 2.20
C PHE A 44 -0.88 -3.97 2.78
N GLU A 45 -1.32 -4.77 3.76
CA GLU A 45 -2.56 -4.51 4.49
C GLU A 45 -2.48 -3.19 5.27
N HIS A 46 -1.40 -2.98 6.01
CA HIS A 46 -1.16 -1.75 6.76
C HIS A 46 -1.12 -0.49 5.87
N LEU A 47 -0.42 -0.56 4.73
CA LEU A 47 -0.41 0.54 3.75
C LEU A 47 -1.80 0.79 3.17
N SER A 48 -2.57 -0.27 2.89
CA SER A 48 -3.93 -0.13 2.41
C SER A 48 -4.85 0.52 3.44
N GLU A 49 -4.80 0.07 4.70
CA GLU A 49 -5.60 0.61 5.79
C GLU A 49 -5.27 2.09 6.05
N THR A 50 -3.99 2.44 6.00
CA THR A 50 -3.54 3.83 6.16
C THR A 50 -4.15 4.74 5.10
N LEU A 51 -4.13 4.31 3.83
CA LEU A 51 -4.72 5.06 2.73
C LEU A 51 -6.25 5.06 2.77
N GLU A 52 -6.86 3.95 3.18
CA GLU A 52 -8.30 3.82 3.31
C GLU A 52 -8.86 4.73 4.41
N ASN A 53 -8.16 4.87 5.54
CA ASN A 53 -8.56 5.79 6.59
C ASN A 53 -8.44 7.26 6.16
N TRP A 54 -7.50 7.56 5.26
CA TRP A 54 -7.32 8.90 4.70
C TRP A 54 -8.33 9.23 3.58
N PHE A 55 -8.79 8.22 2.86
CA PHE A 55 -9.61 8.35 1.66
C PHE A 55 -10.92 9.16 1.86
N PRO A 56 -11.73 8.94 2.92
CA PRO A 56 -12.94 9.74 3.15
C PRO A 56 -12.67 11.24 3.28
N THR A 57 -11.57 11.61 3.94
CA THR A 57 -11.18 13.01 4.09
C THR A 57 -10.80 13.63 2.75
N LEU A 58 -10.07 12.90 1.91
CA LEU A 58 -9.76 13.34 0.54
C LEU A 58 -10.99 13.55 -0.33
N VAL A 59 -12.01 12.68 -0.22
CA VAL A 59 -13.27 12.84 -0.95
C VAL A 59 -13.96 14.14 -0.52
N ALA A 60 -14.01 14.40 0.79
CA ALA A 60 -14.59 15.63 1.32
C ALA A 60 -13.81 16.89 0.86
N GLU A 61 -12.48 16.84 0.87
CA GLU A 61 -11.63 17.93 0.36
C GLU A 61 -11.76 18.16 -1.15
N TYR A 62 -12.10 17.12 -1.92
CA TYR A 62 -12.36 17.28 -3.35
C TYR A 62 -13.68 17.99 -3.61
N GLN A 63 -14.72 17.61 -2.85
CA GLN A 63 -16.06 18.17 -2.96
C GLN A 63 -16.13 19.61 -2.44
N GLU A 64 -15.44 19.89 -1.33
CA GLU A 64 -15.33 21.20 -0.70
C GLU A 64 -13.85 21.60 -0.62
N PRO A 65 -13.28 22.17 -1.70
CA PRO A 65 -11.84 22.44 -1.78
C PRO A 65 -11.38 23.65 -0.97
N LEU A 66 -12.26 24.58 -0.60
CA LEU A 66 -11.92 25.74 0.24
C LEU A 66 -12.34 25.44 1.68
N ARG A 67 -11.36 25.18 2.54
CA ARG A 67 -11.56 24.71 3.92
C ARG A 67 -10.60 25.38 4.89
N GLU A 68 -10.91 25.28 6.17
CA GLU A 68 -10.05 25.75 7.26
C GLU A 68 -8.94 24.76 7.63
N GLN A 69 -9.11 23.48 7.28
CA GLN A 69 -8.16 22.41 7.59
C GLN A 69 -8.09 21.41 6.44
N TYR A 70 -6.87 20.93 6.20
CA TYR A 70 -6.56 19.93 5.19
C TYR A 70 -5.77 18.78 5.82
N SER A 71 -6.03 17.59 5.33
CA SER A 71 -5.29 16.39 5.67
C SER A 71 -3.92 16.39 5.00
N GLY A 72 -2.89 16.07 5.78
CA GLY A 72 -1.56 15.81 5.24
C GLY A 72 -1.47 14.43 4.58
N LEU A 73 -0.49 14.26 3.71
CA LEU A 73 -0.13 12.95 3.16
C LEU A 73 0.30 12.02 4.32
N PRO A 74 -0.32 10.84 4.49
CA PRO A 74 0.16 9.85 5.44
C PRO A 74 1.59 9.39 5.10
N PHE A 75 2.30 8.88 6.11
CA PHE A 75 3.62 8.31 5.88
C PHE A 75 3.50 7.03 5.04
N LEU A 76 4.13 7.02 3.87
CA LEU A 76 4.16 5.90 2.94
C LEU A 76 5.61 5.49 2.70
N ASP A 77 6.01 4.35 3.26
CA ASP A 77 7.36 3.80 3.09
C ASP A 77 7.28 2.36 2.57
N LEU A 78 8.15 2.04 1.61
CA LEU A 78 8.29 0.72 1.02
C LEU A 78 9.58 0.01 1.47
N SER A 79 10.40 0.64 2.30
CA SER A 79 11.70 0.10 2.74
C SER A 79 11.56 -1.27 3.41
N LEU A 80 10.52 -1.46 4.24
CA LEU A 80 10.26 -2.71 4.92
C LEU A 80 9.80 -3.80 3.94
N ILE A 81 8.97 -3.46 2.95
CA ILE A 81 8.62 -4.38 1.87
C ILE A 81 9.87 -4.80 1.09
N ASP A 82 10.75 -3.87 0.77
CA ASP A 82 12.01 -4.15 0.07
C ASP A 82 12.91 -5.09 0.89
N ALA A 83 13.04 -4.86 2.20
CA ALA A 83 13.76 -5.74 3.10
C ALA A 83 13.15 -7.16 3.15
N LEU A 84 11.83 -7.25 3.29
CA LEU A 84 11.10 -8.53 3.34
C LEU A 84 11.23 -9.31 2.03
N VAL A 85 11.25 -8.64 0.88
CA VAL A 85 11.51 -9.28 -0.42
C VAL A 85 12.89 -9.91 -0.47
N ILE A 86 13.92 -9.21 0.04
CA ILE A 86 15.29 -9.73 0.09
C ILE A 86 15.37 -10.93 1.04
N GLU A 87 14.76 -10.84 2.22
CA GLU A 87 14.74 -11.95 3.17
C GLU A 87 14.00 -13.17 2.64
N LEU A 88 12.82 -12.99 2.02
CA LEU A 88 12.05 -14.08 1.41
C LEU A 88 12.81 -14.74 0.25
N ALA A 89 13.62 -13.99 -0.50
CA ALA A 89 14.44 -14.56 -1.58
C ALA A 89 15.48 -15.58 -1.08
N SER A 90 15.79 -15.60 0.22
CA SER A 90 16.66 -16.60 0.85
C SER A 90 15.91 -17.86 1.33
N THR A 91 14.60 -17.89 1.17
CA THR A 91 13.71 -19.00 1.59
C THR A 91 13.19 -19.80 0.40
N ASP A 92 12.38 -20.82 0.68
CA ASP A 92 11.63 -21.57 -0.33
C ASP A 92 10.37 -20.84 -0.84
N ARG A 93 9.98 -19.72 -0.21
CA ARG A 93 8.87 -18.87 -0.68
C ARG A 93 9.33 -17.87 -1.73
N VAL A 94 8.59 -17.80 -2.83
CA VAL A 94 8.94 -16.94 -3.98
C VAL A 94 7.94 -15.81 -4.14
N VAL A 95 8.42 -14.57 -4.08
CA VAL A 95 7.64 -13.39 -4.48
C VAL A 95 7.33 -13.47 -5.96
N THR A 96 6.06 -13.58 -6.31
CA THR A 96 5.64 -13.86 -7.69
C THR A 96 5.96 -12.68 -8.63
N PRO A 97 6.08 -12.91 -9.95
CA PRO A 97 6.28 -11.83 -10.92
C PRO A 97 5.20 -10.73 -10.84
N ALA A 98 3.94 -11.08 -10.54
CA ALA A 98 2.86 -10.11 -10.39
C ALA A 98 3.05 -9.23 -9.14
N GLN A 99 3.44 -9.83 -8.01
CA GLN A 99 3.75 -9.13 -6.77
C GLN A 99 4.93 -8.17 -6.95
N ARG A 100 6.05 -8.64 -7.54
CA ARG A 100 7.20 -7.79 -7.87
C ARG A 100 6.82 -6.62 -8.77
N LYS A 101 5.98 -6.88 -9.78
CA LYS A 101 5.47 -5.84 -10.67
C LYS A 101 4.61 -4.81 -9.93
N LEU A 102 3.83 -5.21 -8.93
CA LEU A 102 3.10 -4.27 -8.07
C LEU A 102 4.07 -3.41 -7.26
N ILE A 103 5.03 -4.02 -6.55
CA ILE A 103 6.03 -3.31 -5.74
C ILE A 103 6.77 -2.24 -6.57
N VAL A 104 7.24 -2.60 -7.76
CA VAL A 104 7.91 -1.66 -8.67
C VAL A 104 6.99 -0.52 -9.10
N ARG A 105 5.68 -0.80 -9.28
CA ARG A 105 4.69 0.21 -9.67
C ARG A 105 4.24 1.12 -8.52
N LEU A 106 4.37 0.69 -7.27
CA LEU A 106 4.03 1.52 -6.11
C LEU A 106 4.98 2.73 -5.99
N ARG A 107 6.28 2.56 -6.25
CA ARG A 107 7.27 3.65 -6.16
C ARG A 107 6.89 4.92 -6.94
N PRO A 108 6.64 4.87 -8.27
CA PRO A 108 6.26 6.07 -9.00
C PRO A 108 4.90 6.63 -8.57
N ILE A 109 3.98 5.80 -8.07
CA ILE A 109 2.69 6.27 -7.53
C ILE A 109 2.91 7.05 -6.23
N ILE A 110 3.74 6.56 -5.31
CA ILE A 110 4.08 7.29 -4.07
C ILE A 110 4.78 8.61 -4.41
N THR A 111 5.70 8.61 -5.38
CA THR A 111 6.32 9.86 -5.86
C THR A 111 5.27 10.83 -6.44
N SER A 112 4.28 10.33 -7.18
CA SER A 112 3.15 11.12 -7.68
C SER A 112 2.32 11.71 -6.54
N LEU A 113 1.97 10.90 -5.52
CA LEU A 113 1.24 11.33 -4.33
C LEU A 113 1.97 12.46 -3.60
N VAL A 114 3.27 12.31 -3.32
CA VAL A 114 4.09 13.34 -2.69
C VAL A 114 4.07 14.62 -3.50
N LYS A 115 4.37 14.53 -4.81
CA LYS A 115 4.43 15.68 -5.71
C LYS A 115 3.09 16.41 -5.83
N ASN A 116 1.99 15.68 -5.93
CA ASN A 116 0.66 16.27 -6.04
C ASN A 116 0.21 16.88 -4.72
N ASN A 117 0.53 16.26 -3.58
CA ASN A 117 0.29 16.81 -2.25
C ASN A 117 1.09 18.11 -2.02
N GLU A 118 2.37 18.16 -2.39
CA GLU A 118 3.18 19.38 -2.32
C GLU A 118 2.60 20.51 -3.17
N LYS A 119 2.15 20.19 -4.39
CA LYS A 119 1.51 21.18 -5.27
C LYS A 119 0.19 21.68 -4.69
N ARG A 120 -0.66 20.76 -4.18
CA ARG A 120 -1.89 21.08 -3.48
C ARG A 120 -1.63 22.02 -2.30
N GLY A 121 -0.64 21.68 -1.47
CA GLY A 121 -0.25 22.44 -0.29
C GLY A 121 0.15 23.88 -0.56
N LYS A 122 0.67 24.22 -1.75
CA LYS A 122 0.93 25.61 -2.13
C LYS A 122 -0.35 26.45 -2.20
N TYR A 123 -1.42 25.86 -2.74
CA TYR A 123 -2.72 26.52 -2.84
C TYR A 123 -3.44 26.55 -1.49
N GLU A 124 -3.38 25.46 -0.73
CA GLU A 124 -3.93 25.38 0.64
C GLU A 124 -3.31 26.43 1.56
N ASN A 125 -1.98 26.51 1.61
CA ASN A 125 -1.27 27.49 2.44
C ASN A 125 -1.61 28.92 2.04
N SER A 126 -1.69 29.21 0.74
CA SER A 126 -2.02 30.54 0.24
C SER A 126 -3.47 30.92 0.57
N TRP A 127 -4.40 29.97 0.46
CA TRP A 127 -5.80 30.13 0.89
C TRP A 127 -5.89 30.41 2.39
N MET A 128 -5.25 29.59 3.23
CA MET A 128 -5.29 29.73 4.69
C MET A 128 -4.72 31.07 5.18
N LEU A 129 -3.72 31.63 4.48
CA LEU A 129 -3.11 32.92 4.85
C LEU A 129 -3.90 34.13 4.35
N ASN A 130 -4.51 34.04 3.17
CA ASN A 130 -5.01 35.22 2.45
C ASN A 130 -6.51 35.20 2.15
N SER A 131 -7.28 34.19 2.57
CA SER A 131 -8.71 34.07 2.26
C SER A 131 -9.53 35.33 2.55
N HIS A 132 -9.21 36.06 3.62
CA HIS A 132 -9.88 37.29 4.04
C HIS A 132 -9.67 38.51 3.12
N ILE A 133 -8.69 38.44 2.20
CA ILE A 133 -8.35 39.54 1.26
C ILE A 133 -8.48 39.14 -0.21
N MET A 134 -8.84 37.89 -0.51
CA MET A 134 -8.97 37.40 -1.89
C MET A 134 -10.24 37.93 -2.55
N ASP A 135 -10.17 38.13 -3.86
CA ASP A 135 -11.36 38.40 -4.67
C ASP A 135 -12.04 37.10 -5.16
N ASN A 136 -13.28 37.22 -5.66
CA ASN A 136 -14.06 36.09 -6.17
C ASN A 136 -13.39 35.32 -7.32
N SER A 137 -12.48 35.94 -8.07
CA SER A 137 -11.77 35.29 -9.17
C SER A 137 -10.61 34.45 -8.63
N GLU A 138 -9.86 34.99 -7.67
CA GLU A 138 -8.80 34.28 -6.96
C GLU A 138 -9.37 33.07 -6.21
N GLU A 139 -10.46 33.23 -5.44
CA GLU A 139 -11.11 32.13 -4.73
C GLU A 139 -11.48 30.97 -5.66
N ARG A 140 -12.02 31.27 -6.84
CA ARG A 140 -12.36 30.26 -7.85
C ARG A 140 -11.12 29.55 -8.38
N ASP A 141 -10.01 30.27 -8.59
CA ASP A 141 -8.77 29.66 -9.06
C ASP A 141 -8.15 28.74 -8.00
N TYR A 142 -8.09 29.17 -6.73
CA TYR A 142 -7.63 28.32 -5.63
C TYR A 142 -8.49 27.07 -5.47
N SER A 143 -9.82 27.24 -5.43
CA SER A 143 -10.79 26.14 -5.37
C SER A 143 -10.56 25.13 -6.49
N LYS A 144 -10.42 25.62 -7.72
CA LYS A 144 -10.17 24.80 -8.91
C LYS A 144 -8.86 24.03 -8.81
N ASN A 145 -7.78 24.67 -8.37
CA ASN A 145 -6.45 24.03 -8.28
C ASN A 145 -6.37 23.02 -7.14
N ILE A 146 -6.93 23.33 -5.96
CA ILE A 146 -7.00 22.38 -4.83
C ILE A 146 -7.79 21.14 -5.27
N SER A 147 -9.00 21.33 -5.81
CA SER A 147 -9.83 20.23 -6.33
C SER A 147 -9.09 19.41 -7.40
N TYR A 148 -8.33 20.06 -8.29
CA TYR A 148 -7.55 19.35 -9.32
C TYR A 148 -6.50 18.41 -8.72
N TYR A 149 -5.67 18.91 -7.80
CA TYR A 149 -4.62 18.09 -7.18
C TYR A 149 -5.19 17.04 -6.24
N THR A 150 -6.25 17.34 -5.48
CA THR A 150 -6.97 16.34 -4.68
C THR A 150 -7.54 15.24 -5.58
N GLY A 151 -8.07 15.57 -6.76
CA GLY A 151 -8.54 14.57 -7.72
C GLY A 151 -7.43 13.65 -8.24
N LEU A 152 -6.24 14.20 -8.54
CA LEU A 152 -5.08 13.39 -8.90
C LEU A 152 -4.66 12.44 -7.77
N ILE A 153 -4.66 12.93 -6.52
CA ILE A 153 -4.35 12.13 -5.34
C ILE A 153 -5.39 11.01 -5.16
N LEU A 154 -6.68 11.31 -5.27
CA LEU A 154 -7.77 10.32 -5.16
C LEU A 154 -7.61 9.17 -6.17
N VAL A 155 -7.26 9.50 -7.42
CA VAL A 155 -7.01 8.49 -8.46
C VAL A 155 -5.84 7.57 -8.10
N ASP A 156 -4.73 8.13 -7.62
CA ASP A 156 -3.58 7.34 -7.21
C ASP A 156 -3.92 6.48 -5.96
N VAL A 157 -4.59 7.06 -4.96
CA VAL A 157 -5.02 6.37 -3.73
C VAL A 157 -5.95 5.20 -4.04
N THR A 158 -6.99 5.41 -4.85
CA THR A 158 -7.94 4.36 -5.22
C THR A 158 -7.28 3.18 -5.93
N GLN A 159 -6.35 3.46 -6.84
CA GLN A 159 -5.59 2.41 -7.52
C GLN A 159 -4.71 1.61 -6.53
N VAL A 160 -4.07 2.30 -5.59
CA VAL A 160 -3.21 1.66 -4.58
C VAL A 160 -4.05 0.79 -3.64
N ILE A 161 -5.08 1.36 -3.00
CA ILE A 161 -5.97 0.62 -2.09
C ILE A 161 -6.50 -0.64 -2.78
N PHE A 162 -7.04 -0.51 -4.00
CA PHE A 162 -7.57 -1.65 -4.74
C PHE A 162 -6.55 -2.78 -4.91
N HIS A 163 -5.33 -2.45 -5.38
CA HIS A 163 -4.31 -3.46 -5.64
C HIS A 163 -3.70 -4.04 -4.37
N LEU A 164 -3.53 -3.24 -3.32
CA LEU A 164 -3.01 -3.69 -2.04
C LEU A 164 -3.99 -4.65 -1.36
N LYS A 165 -5.28 -4.29 -1.25
CA LYS A 165 -6.31 -5.19 -0.73
C LYS A 165 -6.40 -6.48 -1.52
N LYS A 166 -6.34 -6.38 -2.85
CA LYS A 166 -6.35 -7.55 -3.73
C LYS A 166 -5.14 -8.44 -3.45
N LEU A 167 -3.95 -7.88 -3.28
CA LEU A 167 -2.76 -8.63 -2.92
C LEU A 167 -2.89 -9.32 -1.56
N SER A 168 -3.35 -8.60 -0.53
CA SER A 168 -3.53 -9.19 0.82
C SER A 168 -4.55 -10.33 0.83
N ALA A 169 -5.61 -10.23 0.01
CA ALA A 169 -6.61 -11.27 -0.12
C ALA A 169 -6.15 -12.48 -0.96
N GLU A 170 -5.53 -12.24 -2.12
CA GLU A 170 -5.15 -13.32 -3.06
C GLU A 170 -3.79 -13.94 -2.76
N LYS A 171 -2.92 -13.23 -2.03
CA LYS A 171 -1.57 -13.65 -1.64
C LYS A 171 -0.76 -14.17 -2.83
N GLU A 172 -0.29 -15.42 -2.79
CA GLU A 172 0.49 -16.06 -3.85
C GLU A 172 -0.28 -16.15 -5.18
N ARG A 173 -1.61 -16.12 -5.14
CA ARG A 173 -2.47 -16.17 -6.34
C ARG A 173 -2.72 -14.79 -6.96
N PHE A 174 -2.12 -13.74 -6.41
CA PHE A 174 -2.33 -12.37 -6.87
C PHE A 174 -2.09 -12.21 -8.36
N THR A 175 -3.09 -11.63 -9.05
CA THR A 175 -2.95 -11.21 -10.44
C THR A 175 -3.57 -9.83 -10.66
N PHE A 176 -3.05 -9.08 -11.63
CA PHE A 176 -3.69 -7.83 -12.03
C PHE A 176 -5.04 -8.12 -12.71
N SER A 177 -6.09 -7.40 -12.29
CA SER A 177 -7.41 -7.48 -12.93
C SER A 177 -7.31 -7.05 -14.39
N LYS A 178 -7.70 -7.93 -15.32
CA LYS A 178 -7.78 -7.59 -16.74
C LYS A 178 -9.03 -6.74 -16.98
N GLY A 179 -8.87 -5.56 -17.59
CA GLY A 179 -9.99 -4.70 -17.97
C GLY A 179 -10.62 -3.87 -16.85
N ALA A 180 -10.07 -3.90 -15.63
CA ALA A 180 -10.55 -3.03 -14.56
C ALA A 180 -10.22 -1.56 -14.87
N THR A 181 -11.23 -0.72 -14.78
CA THR A 181 -11.16 0.72 -15.04
C THR A 181 -10.89 1.49 -13.74
N ARG A 182 -10.54 2.77 -13.86
CA ARG A 182 -10.41 3.66 -12.69
C ARG A 182 -11.73 3.84 -11.94
N GLU A 183 -12.84 3.77 -12.67
CA GLU A 183 -14.17 3.80 -12.07
C GLU A 183 -14.41 2.55 -11.20
N ASP A 184 -13.95 1.37 -11.64
CA ASP A 184 -14.05 0.14 -10.85
C ASP A 184 -13.22 0.23 -9.56
N PHE A 185 -12.02 0.83 -9.63
CA PHE A 185 -11.19 1.07 -8.45
C PHE A 185 -11.87 2.02 -7.46
N ALA A 186 -12.44 3.12 -7.94
CA ALA A 186 -13.16 4.07 -7.11
C ALA A 186 -14.38 3.43 -6.42
N LYS A 187 -15.19 2.66 -7.15
CA LYS A 187 -16.33 1.92 -6.58
C LYS A 187 -15.91 0.96 -5.48
N ALA A 188 -14.84 0.20 -5.72
CA ALA A 188 -14.31 -0.73 -4.73
C ALA A 188 -13.83 -0.01 -3.45
N CYS A 189 -13.12 1.11 -3.60
CA CYS A 189 -12.60 1.88 -2.46
C CYS A 189 -13.73 2.57 -1.68
N CYS A 190 -14.70 3.16 -2.37
CA CYS A 190 -15.91 3.72 -1.75
C CYS A 190 -16.63 2.65 -0.91
N SER A 191 -16.87 1.48 -1.49
CA SER A 191 -17.51 0.36 -0.79
C SER A 191 -16.72 -0.09 0.44
N SER A 192 -15.39 -0.16 0.36
CA SER A 192 -14.58 -0.65 1.47
C SER A 192 -14.40 0.38 2.59
N SER A 193 -14.39 1.67 2.24
CA SER A 193 -14.21 2.79 3.18
C SER A 193 -15.52 3.29 3.80
N GLY A 194 -16.65 2.65 3.49
CA GLY A 194 -17.98 3.10 3.96
C GLY A 194 -18.44 4.44 3.36
N VAL A 195 -17.87 4.86 2.23
CA VAL A 195 -18.23 6.11 1.54
C VAL A 195 -19.17 5.77 0.37
N PRO A 196 -20.34 6.40 0.24
CA PRO A 196 -21.21 6.17 -0.90
C PRO A 196 -20.54 6.62 -2.20
N TYR A 197 -20.59 5.78 -3.22
CA TYR A 197 -20.08 6.13 -4.54
C TYR A 197 -21.03 7.11 -5.24
N ASP A 198 -20.55 8.32 -5.53
CA ASP A 198 -21.32 9.36 -6.22
C ASP A 198 -20.83 9.56 -7.67
N GLU A 199 -21.62 9.10 -8.63
CA GLU A 199 -21.31 9.25 -10.05
C GLU A 199 -21.16 10.72 -10.49
N THR A 200 -21.87 11.65 -9.84
CA THR A 200 -21.82 13.08 -10.17
C THR A 200 -20.51 13.73 -9.74
N VAL A 201 -19.76 13.08 -8.86
CA VAL A 201 -18.42 13.50 -8.42
C VAL A 201 -17.35 12.79 -9.24
N TRP A 202 -17.41 11.45 -9.30
CA TRP A 202 -16.34 10.63 -9.87
C TRP A 202 -16.22 10.75 -11.39
N LYS A 203 -17.34 10.73 -12.13
CA LYS A 203 -17.28 10.78 -13.60
C LYS A 203 -16.75 12.13 -14.11
N PRO A 204 -17.22 13.30 -13.63
CA PRO A 204 -16.65 14.58 -14.03
C PRO A 204 -15.19 14.75 -13.61
N MET A 205 -14.81 14.25 -12.43
CA MET A 205 -13.41 14.26 -11.97
C MET A 205 -12.50 13.52 -12.95
N LEU A 206 -12.82 12.26 -13.26
CA LEU A 206 -12.02 11.43 -14.17
C LEU A 206 -11.94 12.04 -15.58
N LEU A 207 -13.05 12.62 -16.07
CA LEU A 207 -13.08 13.32 -17.35
C LEU A 207 -12.16 14.55 -17.34
N ARG A 208 -12.25 15.39 -16.31
CA ARG A 208 -11.42 16.60 -16.15
C ARG A 208 -9.93 16.30 -16.09
N LEU A 209 -9.58 15.14 -15.52
CA LEU A 209 -8.20 14.68 -15.43
C LEU A 209 -7.70 14.00 -16.72
N GLY A 210 -8.57 13.78 -17.72
CA GLY A 210 -8.21 13.10 -18.97
C GLY A 210 -8.03 11.59 -18.82
N LEU A 211 -8.76 10.97 -17.88
CA LEU A 211 -8.56 9.60 -17.42
C LEU A 211 -9.73 8.64 -17.74
N LYS A 212 -10.60 9.04 -18.67
CA LYS A 212 -11.77 8.26 -19.10
C LYS A 212 -11.41 7.25 -20.19
#